data_AF-A0A658NMW9-F1
#
_entry.id   AF-A0A658NMW9-F1
#
_cell.length_a   1.000
_cell.length_b   1.000
_cell.length_c   1.000
_cell.angle_alpha   90.00
_cell.angle_beta   90.00
_cell.angle_gamma   90.00
#
_symmetry.space_group_name_H-M   'P 1'
#
loop_
_entity.id
_entity.type
_entity.pdbx_description
1 polymer ?
#
loop_
_entity_poly.entity_id
_entity_poly.type
_entity_poly.pdbx_seq_one_letter_code
_entity_poly.pdbx_strand_id
1 'polypeptide(L)' 'RLNVFRRTGKACPRCGTTVTRMVVAQRSSHICANCQPLQEEEARPNRKCRVLPGHQGR' A
#
# COMPACT_ATOMS: atom_id res chain seq x y z
N ARG A 1 3.53 -18.40 1.76
CA ARG A 1 3.98 -18.10 0.37
C ARG A 1 3.77 -16.61 0.10
N LEU A 2 4.74 -15.90 -0.49
CA LEU A 2 4.65 -14.44 -0.72
C LEU A 2 4.16 -14.12 -2.15
N ASN A 3 3.25 -13.16 -2.29
CA ASN A 3 2.61 -12.84 -3.57
C ASN A 3 3.49 -12.00 -4.50
N VAL A 4 4.19 -10.98 -3.96
CA VAL A 4 4.95 -9.99 -4.75
C VAL A 4 6.43 -9.87 -4.36
N PHE A 5 6.80 -10.21 -3.12
CA PHE A 5 8.18 -10.07 -2.63
C PHE A 5 9.16 -10.93 -3.44
N ARG A 6 10.30 -10.34 -3.85
CA ARG A 6 11.33 -10.97 -4.70
C ARG A 6 10.81 -11.51 -6.04
N ARG A 7 9.73 -10.91 -6.57
CA ARG A 7 9.15 -11.27 -7.88
C ARG A 7 9.25 -10.13 -8.90
N THR A 8 10.21 -9.22 -8.74
CA THR A 8 10.45 -8.13 -9.70
C THR A 8 10.57 -8.68 -11.12
N GLY A 9 9.89 -8.04 -12.07
CA GLY A 9 9.85 -8.47 -13.47
C GLY A 9 8.92 -9.64 -13.76
N LYS A 10 8.34 -10.29 -12.74
CA LYS A 10 7.34 -11.35 -12.93
C LYS A 10 5.92 -10.78 -12.90
N ALA A 11 5.01 -11.47 -13.59
CA ALA A 11 3.59 -11.16 -13.56
C ALA A 11 3.00 -11.32 -12.15
N CYS A 12 2.17 -10.35 -11.74
CA CYS A 12 1.40 -10.41 -10.50
C CYS A 12 0.41 -11.59 -10.54
N PRO A 13 0.35 -12.43 -9.49
CA PRO A 13 -0.56 -13.59 -9.47
C PRO A 13 -2.05 -13.22 -9.44
N ARG A 14 -2.40 -11.95 -9.20
CA ARG A 14 -3.79 -11.49 -9.16
C ARG A 14 -4.27 -10.88 -10.47
N CYS A 15 -3.43 -10.05 -11.10
CA CYS A 15 -3.85 -9.20 -12.22
C CYS A 15 -2.91 -9.26 -13.43
N GLY A 16 -1.83 -10.06 -13.37
CA GLY A 16 -0.87 -10.17 -14.47
C GLY A 16 0.11 -9.01 -14.59
N THR A 17 -0.17 -7.83 -14.02
CA THR A 17 0.72 -6.66 -14.08
C THR A 17 2.11 -6.98 -13.54
N THR A 18 3.16 -6.50 -14.21
CA THR A 18 4.55 -6.70 -13.79
C THR A 18 4.81 -6.11 -12.40
N VAL A 19 5.39 -6.91 -11.51
CA VAL A 19 5.81 -6.44 -10.19
C VAL A 19 7.09 -5.61 -10.33
N THR A 20 7.09 -4.41 -9.75
CA THR A 20 8.24 -3.50 -9.74
C THR A 20 8.89 -3.47 -8.36
N ARG A 21 10.17 -3.11 -8.32
CA ARG A 21 10.91 -2.88 -7.06
C ARG A 21 11.20 -1.39 -6.94
N MET A 22 10.95 -0.85 -5.77
CA MET A 22 11.29 0.53 -5.41
C MET A 22 12.00 0.55 -4.06
N VAL A 23 12.77 1.61 -3.80
CA VAL A 23 13.39 1.84 -2.48
C VAL A 23 12.65 3.00 -1.83
N VAL A 24 12.14 2.78 -0.63
CA VAL A 24 11.43 3.80 0.18
C VAL A 24 12.11 3.87 1.53
N ALA A 25 12.60 5.05 1.92
CA ALA A 25 13.29 5.25 3.20
C ALA A 25 14.34 4.16 3.48
N GLN A 26 15.21 3.90 2.51
CA GLN A 26 16.27 2.87 2.55
C GLN A 26 15.79 1.41 2.67
N ARG A 27 14.50 1.12 2.44
CA ARG A 27 13.94 -0.23 2.42
C ARG A 27 13.46 -0.60 1.03
N SER A 28 13.87 -1.77 0.53
CA SER A 28 13.39 -2.25 -0.76
C SER A 28 11.97 -2.83 -0.65
N SER A 29 11.06 -2.27 -1.42
CA SER A 29 9.66 -2.68 -1.51
C SER A 29 9.39 -3.27 -2.89
N HIS A 30 8.60 -4.34 -2.93
CA HIS A 30 8.12 -4.95 -4.18
C HIS A 30 6.62 -4.68 -4.28
N ILE A 31 6.20 -4.03 -5.36
CA ILE A 31 4.84 -3.51 -5.49
C ILE A 31 4.24 -3.89 -6.84
N CYS A 32 2.93 -4.05 -6.85
CA CYS A 32 2.15 -4.15 -8.08
C CYS A 32 1.36 -2.85 -8.22
N ALA A 33 1.67 -2.02 -9.23
CA ALA A 33 1.06 -0.71 -9.40
C ALA A 33 -0.48 -0.76 -9.56
N ASN A 34 -1.01 -1.85 -10.12
CA ASN A 34 -2.45 -2.01 -10.30
C ASN A 34 -3.18 -2.46 -9.02
N CYS A 35 -2.63 -3.44 -8.29
CA CYS A 35 -3.26 -3.94 -7.06
C CYS A 35 -2.98 -3.07 -5.83
N GLN A 36 -1.88 -2.31 -5.85
CA GLN A 36 -1.47 -1.39 -4.79
C GLN A 36 -1.25 -0.01 -5.44
N PRO A 37 -2.34 0.68 -5.79
CA PRO A 37 -2.25 1.99 -6.42
C PRO A 37 -1.54 2.98 -5.50
N LEU A 38 -0.71 3.85 -6.08
CA LEU A 38 -0.21 5.03 -5.39
C LEU A 38 -1.43 5.91 -5.12
N GLN A 39 -1.72 6.18 -3.85
CA GLN A 39 -2.80 7.11 -3.51
C GLN A 39 -2.26 8.52 -3.80
N GLU A 40 -2.70 9.14 -4.90
CA GLU A 40 -2.53 10.59 -5.07
C GLU A 40 -3.29 11.28 -3.91
N GLU A 41 -2.60 12.18 -3.22
CA GLU A 41 -3.01 12.87 -1.99
C GLU A 41 -4.16 13.88 -2.21
N GLU A 42 -5.32 13.47 -2.74
CA GLU A 42 -6.53 14.32 -2.81
C GLU A 42 -7.79 13.70 -2.16
N ALA A 43 -7.65 12.62 -1.36
CA ALA A 43 -8.81 11.90 -0.80
C ALA A 43 -8.86 11.81 0.73
N ARG A 44 -8.37 12.82 1.46
CA ARG A 44 -8.59 12.87 2.92
C ARG A 44 -8.85 14.27 3.47
N PRO A 45 -9.93 14.97 3.06
CA PRO A 45 -10.24 16.28 3.64
C PRO A 45 -10.66 16.20 5.12
N ASN A 46 -11.05 15.04 5.65
CA ASN A 46 -11.44 14.93 7.06
C ASN A 46 -11.56 13.48 7.52
N ARG A 47 -10.49 12.83 7.97
CA ARG A 47 -10.70 11.72 8.92
C ARG A 47 -10.79 12.34 10.30
N LYS A 48 -11.98 12.86 10.64
CA LYS A 48 -12.35 12.97 12.06
C LYS A 48 -12.07 11.59 12.63
N CYS A 49 -11.10 11.50 13.54
CA CYS A 49 -11.02 10.34 14.42
C CYS A 49 -12.44 10.13 14.91
N ARG A 50 -13.07 9.02 14.50
CA ARG A 50 -14.38 8.64 15.04
C ARG A 50 -14.07 8.40 16.51
N VAL A 51 -14.31 9.40 17.35
CA VAL A 51 -14.26 9.22 18.79
C VAL A 51 -15.29 8.12 19.04
N LEU A 52 -14.80 6.91 19.28
CA LEU A 52 -15.67 5.84 19.73
C LEU A 52 -16.34 6.36 21.01
N PRO A 53 -17.66 6.26 21.15
CA PRO A 53 -18.33 6.70 22.37
C PRO A 53 -17.70 5.93 23.54
N GLY A 54 -16.88 6.60 24.36
CA GLY A 54 -16.17 5.99 25.47
C GLY A 54 -14.68 6.34 25.63
N HIS A 55 -14.01 7.01 24.69
CA HIS A 55 -12.64 7.47 24.92
C HIS A 55 -12.62 8.81 25.68
N GLN A 56 -12.88 8.74 26.99
CA GLN A 56 -12.61 9.86 27.90
C GLN A 56 -11.09 9.93 28.09
N GLY A 57 -10.46 10.91 27.45
CA GLY A 57 -9.04 11.19 27.58
C GLY A 57 -8.66 11.37 29.06
N ARG A 58 -7.46 10.91 29.41
CA ARG A 58 -6.69 11.53 30.49
C ARG A 58 -5.84 12.63 29.89
#